data_AF-A0A1L9GZ05-F1
#
_entry.id   AF-A0A1L9GZ05-F1
#
_cell.length_a   1.000
_cell.length_b   1.000
_cell.length_c   1.000
_cell.angle_alpha   90.00
_cell.angle_beta   90.00
_cell.angle_gamma   90.00
#
_symmetry.space_group_name_H-M   'P 1'
#
loop_
_entity.id
_entity.type
_entity.pdbx_description
1 polymer ?
#
loop_
_entity_poly.entity_id
_entity_poly.type
_entity_poly.pdbx_seq_one_letter_code
_entity_poly.pdbx_strand_id
1 'polypeptide(L)'
;MANRHLSRSLAMQVLFEWDFHGYHLERIDQTIKQVAEEFGPGLEEQSFVEALVLGVIKHHDKLDQIIEKAAPDWPIAQIAIVDRNVLRIGLFELLFGSKQDVPARVAINESIELAKTFGGENSGRFVNGVLGTVYKEMGEPGKDDIPAKQRRKIEIAYEDMPIERLGGAVVYSREGGDLELALVHDVFGYWTLSKGHIEEGEDLQTGTIREVKEELNLEAVIEGELGQNEYIATHPEKGKLRKQVNYFLTQAQSKKDLKLEAKGGLDKAEWFALTEIPDLRMYDDVLPFLTKAINQLKQ
;
A
#
# COMPACT_ATOMS: atom_id res chain seq x y z
N MET A 1 21.49 12.45 -6.74
CA MET A 1 20.67 12.55 -5.49
C MET A 1 20.22 13.99 -5.23
N ALA A 2 21.12 14.98 -5.15
CA ALA A 2 20.76 16.39 -4.92
C ALA A 2 19.69 16.94 -5.90
N ASN A 3 19.77 16.57 -7.18
CA ASN A 3 18.83 17.02 -8.21
C ASN A 3 17.38 16.52 -7.98
N ARG A 4 17.21 15.32 -7.40
CA ARG A 4 15.88 14.75 -7.12
C ARG A 4 15.24 15.32 -5.86
N HIS A 5 16.04 15.59 -4.83
CA HIS A 5 15.54 16.30 -3.65
C HIS A 5 15.05 17.70 -4.04
N LEU A 6 15.85 18.45 -4.80
CA LEU A 6 15.45 19.75 -5.34
C LEU A 6 14.17 19.64 -6.19
N SER A 7 14.09 18.67 -7.09
CA SER A 7 12.89 18.45 -7.90
C SER A 7 11.62 18.22 -7.06
N ARG A 8 11.72 17.46 -5.96
CA ARG A 8 10.60 17.26 -5.04
C ARG A 8 10.20 18.54 -4.31
N SER A 9 11.19 19.35 -3.93
CA SER A 9 10.93 20.68 -3.34
C SER A 9 10.24 21.62 -4.32
N LEU A 10 10.59 21.58 -5.61
CA LEU A 10 9.89 22.35 -6.66
C LEU A 10 8.47 21.82 -6.87
N ALA A 11 8.30 20.49 -6.98
CA ALA A 11 6.99 19.88 -7.13
C ALA A 11 6.05 20.21 -5.96
N MET A 12 6.56 20.22 -4.72
CA MET A 12 5.80 20.62 -3.53
C MET A 12 5.30 22.06 -3.63
N GLN A 13 6.16 23.00 -4.06
CA GLN A 13 5.77 24.41 -4.22
C GLN A 13 4.69 24.58 -5.30
N VAL A 14 4.83 23.89 -6.44
CA VAL A 14 3.81 23.90 -7.51
C VAL A 14 2.48 23.35 -7.01
N LEU A 15 2.51 22.21 -6.31
CA LEU A 15 1.30 21.57 -5.78
C LEU A 15 0.66 22.39 -4.65
N PHE A 16 1.47 23.05 -3.83
CA PHE A 16 0.98 24.02 -2.84
C PHE A 16 0.23 25.16 -3.53
N GLU A 17 0.81 25.76 -4.58
CA GLU A 17 0.16 26.86 -5.30
C GLU A 17 -1.15 26.40 -5.98
N TRP A 18 -1.14 25.21 -6.57
CA TRP A 18 -2.32 24.59 -7.17
C TRP A 18 -3.45 24.37 -6.15
N ASP A 19 -3.14 23.79 -4.99
CA ASP A 19 -4.09 23.53 -3.91
C ASP A 19 -4.60 24.84 -3.29
N PHE A 20 -3.70 25.78 -3.03
CA PHE A 20 -4.03 27.08 -2.45
C PHE A 20 -4.98 27.90 -3.33
N HIS A 21 -4.84 27.81 -4.65
CA HIS A 21 -5.70 28.51 -5.60
C HIS A 21 -6.96 27.74 -6.01
N GLY A 22 -7.30 26.61 -5.37
CA GLY A 22 -8.54 25.90 -5.66
C GLY A 22 -8.48 24.98 -6.88
N TYR A 23 -7.32 24.38 -7.14
CA TYR A 23 -7.11 23.29 -8.08
C TYR A 23 -7.24 23.63 -9.58
N HIS A 24 -7.00 24.89 -9.98
CA HIS A 24 -7.05 25.31 -11.38
C HIS A 24 -5.93 24.71 -12.24
N LEU A 25 -6.31 23.85 -13.19
CA LEU A 25 -5.37 23.14 -14.06
C LEU A 25 -4.75 24.03 -15.14
N GLU A 26 -5.42 25.11 -15.56
CA GLU A 26 -4.95 25.92 -16.69
C GLU A 26 -3.63 26.64 -16.44
N ARG A 27 -3.21 26.72 -15.16
CA ARG A 27 -2.00 27.44 -14.74
C ARG A 27 -0.81 26.53 -14.47
N ILE A 28 -0.99 25.21 -14.42
CA ILE A 28 0.06 24.28 -13.97
C ILE A 28 1.35 24.41 -14.76
N ASP A 29 1.27 24.41 -16.10
CA ASP A 29 2.46 24.52 -16.96
C ASP A 29 3.21 25.83 -16.73
N GLN A 30 2.47 26.91 -16.45
CA GLN A 30 3.06 28.21 -16.14
C GLN A 30 3.70 28.20 -14.75
N THR A 31 3.01 27.66 -13.74
CA THR A 31 3.50 27.55 -12.37
C THR A 31 4.77 26.70 -12.30
N ILE A 32 4.83 25.56 -13.00
CA ILE A 32 6.03 24.71 -13.07
C ILE A 32 7.22 25.52 -13.60
N LYS A 33 7.05 26.25 -14.69
CA LYS A 33 8.11 27.08 -15.29
C LYS A 33 8.57 28.17 -14.33
N GLN A 34 7.64 28.91 -13.74
CA GLN A 34 7.95 30.00 -12.82
C GLN A 34 8.72 29.51 -11.58
N VAL A 35 8.24 28.42 -10.95
CA VAL A 35 8.90 27.83 -9.78
C VAL A 35 10.29 27.29 -10.15
N ALA A 36 10.44 26.66 -11.33
CA ALA A 36 11.74 26.14 -11.77
C ALA A 36 12.75 27.26 -12.09
N GLU A 37 12.30 28.36 -12.71
CA GLU A 37 13.14 29.53 -12.99
C GLU A 37 13.60 30.23 -11.71
N GLU A 38 12.71 30.37 -10.72
CA GLU A 38 12.99 31.10 -9.48
C GLU A 38 13.79 30.27 -8.47
N PHE A 39 13.42 29.01 -8.27
CA PHE A 39 13.95 28.18 -7.18
C PHE A 39 14.79 26.98 -7.65
N GLY A 40 14.86 26.74 -8.96
CA GLY A 40 15.64 25.66 -9.55
C GLY A 40 16.85 26.07 -10.39
N PRO A 41 17.61 27.15 -10.09
CA PRO A 41 18.76 27.51 -10.93
C PRO A 41 19.80 26.37 -10.89
N GLY A 42 20.03 25.72 -12.04
CA GLY A 42 20.90 24.55 -12.17
C GLY A 42 20.19 23.20 -12.24
N LEU A 43 18.85 23.17 -12.23
CA LEU A 43 18.08 21.97 -12.57
C LEU A 43 18.13 21.76 -14.09
N GLU A 44 19.01 20.87 -14.54
CA GLU A 44 19.18 20.59 -15.98
C GLU A 44 17.98 19.87 -16.61
N GLU A 45 17.15 19.19 -15.81
CA GLU A 45 16.05 18.37 -16.28
C GLU A 45 14.78 18.57 -15.43
N GLN A 46 13.76 19.21 -16.03
CA GLN A 46 12.45 19.47 -15.38
C GLN A 46 11.48 18.29 -15.49
N SER A 47 11.82 17.27 -16.29
CA SER A 47 10.97 16.11 -16.58
C SER A 47 10.48 15.40 -15.31
N PHE A 48 11.33 15.31 -14.29
CA PHE A 48 10.97 14.67 -13.02
C PHE A 48 10.02 15.53 -12.18
N VAL A 49 10.16 16.86 -12.21
CA VAL A 49 9.21 17.78 -11.55
C VAL A 49 7.84 17.66 -12.20
N GLU A 50 7.78 17.73 -13.53
CA GLU A 50 6.56 17.58 -14.30
C GLU A 50 5.89 16.21 -14.04
N ALA A 51 6.68 15.13 -14.04
CA ALA A 51 6.16 13.79 -13.76
C ALA A 51 5.52 13.68 -12.36
N LEU A 52 6.15 14.27 -11.33
CA LEU A 52 5.59 14.30 -9.98
C LEU A 52 4.32 15.13 -9.91
N VAL A 53 4.33 16.37 -10.43
CA VAL A 53 3.18 17.29 -10.37
C VAL A 53 1.99 16.70 -11.12
N LEU A 54 2.19 16.32 -12.38
CA LEU A 54 1.11 15.78 -13.23
C LEU A 54 0.63 14.43 -12.70
N GLY A 55 1.53 13.62 -12.16
CA GLY A 55 1.19 12.35 -11.51
C GLY A 55 0.30 12.54 -10.28
N VAL A 56 0.67 13.47 -9.39
CA VAL A 56 -0.14 13.81 -8.22
C VAL A 56 -1.51 14.34 -8.64
N ILE A 57 -1.57 15.29 -9.58
CA ILE A 57 -2.82 15.87 -10.06
C ILE A 57 -3.73 14.78 -10.65
N LYS A 58 -3.18 13.90 -11.49
CA LYS A 58 -3.92 12.79 -12.11
C LYS A 58 -4.53 11.84 -11.09
N HIS A 59 -3.85 11.63 -9.95
CA HIS A 59 -4.26 10.67 -8.93
C HIS A 59 -4.82 11.34 -7.66
N HIS A 60 -5.05 12.65 -7.67
CA HIS A 60 -5.41 13.48 -6.51
C HIS A 60 -6.48 12.85 -5.63
N ASP A 61 -7.65 12.55 -6.19
CA ASP A 61 -8.79 12.05 -5.42
C ASP A 61 -8.48 10.71 -4.73
N LYS A 62 -7.72 9.85 -5.40
CA LYS A 62 -7.30 8.57 -4.84
C LYS A 62 -6.25 8.76 -3.74
N LEU A 63 -5.30 9.67 -3.93
CA LEU A 63 -4.29 9.99 -2.93
C LEU A 63 -4.96 10.53 -1.66
N ASP A 64 -5.94 11.42 -1.80
CA ASP A 64 -6.68 11.99 -0.67
C ASP A 64 -7.48 10.93 0.10
N GLN A 65 -8.16 10.02 -0.60
CA GLN A 65 -8.85 8.89 0.05
C GLN A 65 -7.89 8.00 0.85
N ILE A 66 -6.68 7.79 0.36
CA ILE A 66 -5.66 7.01 1.06
C ILE A 66 -5.15 7.76 2.28
N ILE A 67 -4.93 9.07 2.18
CA ILE A 67 -4.55 9.92 3.32
C ILE A 67 -5.61 9.83 4.43
N GLU A 68 -6.89 9.98 4.09
CA GLU A 68 -7.98 9.94 5.07
C GLU A 68 -8.10 8.56 5.75
N LYS A 69 -7.85 7.47 5.01
CA LYS A 69 -7.83 6.12 5.60
C LYS A 69 -6.65 5.91 6.54
N ALA A 70 -5.48 6.44 6.19
CA ALA A 70 -4.28 6.34 7.01
C ALA A 70 -4.27 7.32 8.20
N ALA A 71 -5.10 8.37 8.16
CA ALA A 71 -5.24 9.40 9.19
C ALA A 71 -6.71 9.73 9.48
N PRO A 72 -7.51 8.78 10.02
CA PRO A 72 -8.96 8.93 10.16
C PRO A 72 -9.38 10.07 11.11
N ASP A 73 -8.52 10.44 12.06
CA ASP A 73 -8.76 11.56 12.98
C ASP A 73 -8.53 12.94 12.35
N TRP A 74 -7.98 12.99 11.12
CA TRP A 74 -7.58 14.22 10.43
C TRP A 74 -8.21 14.30 9.03
N PRO A 75 -9.42 14.88 8.91
CA PRO A 75 -10.03 15.12 7.61
C PRO A 75 -9.09 15.91 6.68
N ILE A 76 -9.09 15.61 5.38
CA ILE A 76 -8.13 16.18 4.41
C ILE A 76 -8.09 17.72 4.47
N ALA A 77 -9.25 18.35 4.68
CA ALA A 77 -9.42 19.80 4.76
C ALA A 77 -8.76 20.42 6.00
N GLN A 78 -8.56 19.66 7.08
CA GLN A 78 -7.92 20.09 8.32
C GLN A 78 -6.40 19.88 8.31
N ILE A 79 -5.88 19.09 7.37
CA ILE A 79 -4.44 18.92 7.17
C ILE A 79 -3.89 20.20 6.52
N ALA A 80 -2.77 20.70 7.06
CA ALA A 80 -2.08 21.86 6.49
C ALA A 80 -1.75 21.62 5.01
N ILE A 81 -1.93 22.64 4.17
CA ILE A 81 -1.77 22.55 2.70
C ILE A 81 -0.39 21.94 2.35
N VAL A 82 0.67 22.39 3.02
CA VAL A 82 2.01 21.83 2.85
C VAL A 82 2.03 20.33 3.16
N ASP A 83 1.55 19.93 4.34
CA ASP A 83 1.59 18.54 4.79
C ASP A 83 0.79 17.62 3.88
N ARG A 84 -0.41 18.01 3.44
CA ARG A 84 -1.17 17.18 2.49
C ARG A 84 -0.52 17.08 1.13
N ASN A 85 0.12 18.12 0.61
CA ASN A 85 0.82 18.03 -0.68
C ASN A 85 2.11 17.21 -0.57
N VAL A 86 2.82 17.27 0.57
CA VAL A 86 3.93 16.37 0.86
C VAL A 86 3.45 14.91 0.94
N LEU A 87 2.33 14.64 1.60
CA LEU A 87 1.72 13.31 1.64
C LEU A 87 1.33 12.82 0.25
N ARG A 88 0.71 13.67 -0.58
CA ARG A 88 0.36 13.34 -1.97
C ARG A 88 1.59 12.97 -2.80
N ILE A 89 2.68 13.72 -2.70
CA ILE A 89 3.96 13.40 -3.40
C ILE A 89 4.48 12.05 -2.92
N GLY A 90 4.60 11.86 -1.60
CA GLY A 90 5.12 10.63 -1.01
C GLY A 90 4.30 9.40 -1.40
N LEU A 91 2.98 9.51 -1.32
CA LEU A 91 2.06 8.45 -1.74
C LEU A 91 2.11 8.21 -3.25
N PHE A 92 2.23 9.25 -4.06
CA PHE A 92 2.37 9.08 -5.50
C PHE A 92 3.62 8.27 -5.84
N GLU A 93 4.76 8.60 -5.23
CA GLU A 93 6.00 7.85 -5.44
C GLU A 93 5.90 6.42 -4.89
N LEU A 94 5.25 6.21 -3.74
CA LEU A 94 5.06 4.87 -3.17
C LEU A 94 4.16 3.97 -4.02
N LEU A 95 3.09 4.54 -4.57
CA LEU A 95 1.98 3.81 -5.17
C LEU A 95 1.99 3.83 -6.69
N PHE A 96 2.73 4.71 -7.34
CA PHE A 96 2.77 4.81 -8.79
C PHE A 96 4.19 5.00 -9.33
N GLY A 97 5.15 5.27 -8.44
CA GLY A 97 6.56 5.29 -8.80
C GLY A 97 7.09 3.91 -9.17
N SER A 98 8.05 3.89 -10.11
CA SER A 98 8.81 2.70 -10.43
C SER A 98 9.79 2.39 -9.27
N LYS A 99 9.72 1.17 -8.74
CA LYS A 99 10.61 0.72 -7.64
C LYS A 99 12.10 0.79 -8.02
N GLN A 100 12.43 0.67 -9.30
CA GLN A 100 13.79 0.81 -9.81
C GLN A 100 14.27 2.27 -9.76
N ASP A 101 13.33 3.21 -9.88
CA ASP A 101 13.63 4.63 -9.85
C ASP A 101 13.72 5.17 -8.43
N VAL A 102 12.75 4.89 -7.57
CA VAL A 102 12.71 5.39 -6.19
C VAL A 102 12.28 4.28 -5.22
N PRO A 103 13.18 3.74 -4.39
CA PRO A 103 12.80 2.79 -3.34
C PRO A 103 11.82 3.41 -2.34
N ALA A 104 10.86 2.63 -1.87
CA ALA A 104 9.78 3.10 -0.98
C ALA A 104 10.29 3.88 0.25
N ARG A 105 11.36 3.39 0.89
CA ARG A 105 11.97 4.08 2.04
C ARG A 105 12.60 5.43 1.69
N VAL A 106 13.13 5.57 0.49
CA VAL A 106 13.66 6.85 0.01
C VAL A 106 12.50 7.82 -0.18
N ALA A 107 11.40 7.41 -0.83
CA ALA A 107 10.20 8.25 -0.98
C ALA A 107 9.66 8.74 0.37
N ILE A 108 9.58 7.85 1.37
CA ILE A 108 9.15 8.20 2.74
C ILE A 108 10.12 9.19 3.37
N ASN A 109 11.42 8.91 3.36
CA ASN A 109 12.42 9.80 3.97
C ASN A 109 12.43 11.19 3.31
N GLU A 110 12.38 11.26 1.99
CA GLU A 110 12.34 12.52 1.24
C GLU A 110 11.07 13.33 1.57
N SER A 111 9.93 12.65 1.71
CA SER A 111 8.68 13.31 2.14
C SER A 111 8.79 13.87 3.56
N ILE A 112 9.42 13.14 4.48
CA ILE A 112 9.64 13.62 5.85
C ILE A 112 10.56 14.84 5.86
N GLU A 113 11.62 14.85 5.05
CA GLU A 113 12.50 16.01 4.94
C GLU A 113 11.78 17.22 4.34
N LEU A 114 10.96 17.04 3.28
CA LEU A 114 10.11 18.12 2.77
C LEU A 114 9.18 18.68 3.85
N ALA A 115 8.52 17.82 4.62
CA ALA A 115 7.63 18.24 5.70
C ALA A 115 8.37 19.05 6.78
N LYS A 116 9.62 18.70 7.09
CA LYS A 116 10.46 19.48 8.02
C LYS A 116 10.92 20.81 7.44
N THR A 117 11.18 20.87 6.13
CA THR A 117 11.67 22.08 5.46
C THR A 117 10.57 23.12 5.30
N PHE A 118 9.35 22.69 4.95
CA PHE A 118 8.26 23.60 4.56
C PHE A 118 7.10 23.64 5.56
N GLY A 119 6.96 22.62 6.40
CA GLY A 119 5.86 22.50 7.37
C GLY A 119 6.18 23.12 8.73
N GLY A 120 5.36 22.78 9.73
CA GLY A 120 5.54 23.18 11.12
C GLY A 120 6.34 22.17 11.94
N GLU A 121 6.51 22.45 13.23
CA GLU A 121 7.32 21.64 14.16
C GLU A 121 6.91 20.15 14.20
N ASN A 122 5.60 19.86 14.05
CA ASN A 122 5.06 18.51 14.09
C ASN A 122 4.91 17.84 12.72
N SER A 123 5.12 18.56 11.62
CA SER A 123 4.84 18.09 10.25
C SER A 123 5.65 16.85 9.88
N GLY A 124 6.95 16.84 10.18
CA GLY A 124 7.80 15.67 9.91
C GLY A 124 7.34 14.41 10.66
N ARG A 125 6.83 14.54 11.88
CA ARG A 125 6.32 13.40 12.67
C ARG A 125 4.98 12.93 12.11
N PHE A 126 4.09 13.86 11.76
CA PHE A 126 2.79 13.58 11.17
C PHE A 126 2.94 12.83 9.84
N VAL A 127 3.72 13.38 8.90
CA VAL A 127 3.96 12.75 7.58
C VAL A 127 4.58 11.36 7.71
N ASN A 128 5.55 11.18 8.61
CA ASN A 128 6.13 9.88 8.89
C ASN A 128 5.09 8.87 9.43
N GLY A 129 4.15 9.33 10.27
CA GLY A 129 3.07 8.49 10.78
C GLY A 129 2.17 7.98 9.66
N VAL A 130 1.65 8.89 8.84
CA VAL A 130 0.71 8.56 7.76
C VAL A 130 1.35 7.66 6.70
N LEU A 131 2.51 8.06 6.15
CA LEU A 131 3.21 7.26 5.15
C LEU A 131 3.71 5.92 5.72
N GLY A 132 4.05 5.90 7.02
CA GLY A 132 4.43 4.68 7.73
C GLY A 132 3.29 3.68 7.89
N THR A 133 2.05 4.15 8.09
CA THR A 133 0.85 3.29 8.10
C THR A 133 0.65 2.66 6.73
N VAL A 134 0.65 3.48 5.67
CA VAL A 134 0.50 3.01 4.28
C VAL A 134 1.59 2.01 3.89
N TYR A 135 2.86 2.30 4.22
CA TYR A 135 3.97 1.39 3.93
C TYR A 135 3.82 0.01 4.58
N LYS A 136 3.22 -0.06 5.78
CA LYS A 136 2.96 -1.33 6.46
C LYS A 136 1.81 -2.10 5.83
N GLU A 137 0.75 -1.41 5.43
CA GLU A 137 -0.40 -2.05 4.77
C GLU A 137 0.00 -2.66 3.42
N MET A 138 0.93 -2.02 2.71
CA MET A 138 1.55 -2.54 1.47
C MET A 138 2.50 -3.74 1.67
N GLY A 139 2.67 -4.24 2.90
CA GLY A 139 3.58 -5.36 3.19
C GLY A 139 5.06 -4.97 3.31
N GLU A 140 5.36 -3.70 3.58
CA GLU A 140 6.73 -3.16 3.74
C GLU A 140 7.71 -3.54 2.60
N PRO A 141 7.39 -3.23 1.33
CA PRO A 141 8.23 -3.61 0.19
C PRO A 141 9.66 -3.06 0.32
N GLY A 142 10.66 -3.89 -0.01
CA GLY A 142 12.09 -3.54 0.05
C GLY A 142 12.67 -3.42 1.47
N LYS A 143 11.98 -3.95 2.49
CA LYS A 143 12.48 -3.98 3.88
C LYS A 143 13.76 -4.78 4.05
N ASP A 144 13.99 -5.79 3.20
CA ASP A 144 15.19 -6.62 3.26
C ASP A 144 16.38 -6.08 2.46
N ASP A 145 16.16 -5.10 1.59
CA ASP A 145 17.20 -4.46 0.74
C ASP A 145 18.17 -3.56 1.53
N ILE A 146 18.02 -3.49 2.85
CA ILE A 146 18.85 -2.68 3.73
C ILE A 146 20.12 -3.46 4.11
N PRO A 147 21.31 -2.85 4.00
CA PRO A 147 22.52 -3.39 4.60
C PRO A 147 22.31 -3.68 6.09
N ALA A 148 22.65 -4.88 6.55
CA ALA A 148 22.41 -5.36 7.92
C ALA A 148 22.87 -4.37 9.02
N LYS A 149 23.85 -3.50 8.71
CA LYS A 149 24.40 -2.47 9.61
C LYS A 149 23.44 -1.33 9.97
N GLN A 150 22.40 -1.07 9.17
CA GLN A 150 21.41 -0.01 9.42
C GLN A 150 20.08 -0.53 9.99
N ARG A 151 19.91 -1.86 10.13
CA ARG A 151 18.78 -2.42 10.87
C ARG A 151 18.93 -1.95 12.32
N ARG A 152 18.09 -0.99 12.76
CA ARG A 152 18.04 -0.55 14.17
C ARG A 152 18.07 -1.80 15.06
N LYS A 153 19.03 -1.84 15.99
CA LYS A 153 19.14 -2.89 17.02
C LYS A 153 17.73 -3.23 17.47
N ILE A 154 17.35 -4.47 17.24
CA ILE A 154 16.04 -4.94 17.64
C ILE A 154 16.03 -4.88 19.16
N GLU A 155 15.17 -4.04 19.76
CA GLU A 155 15.13 -3.84 21.22
C GLU A 155 14.68 -5.11 21.96
N ILE A 156 14.00 -6.01 21.24
CA ILE A 156 13.53 -7.33 21.69
C ILE A 156 14.28 -8.37 20.86
N ALA A 157 14.82 -9.45 21.44
CA ALA A 157 15.44 -10.50 20.62
C ALA A 157 14.39 -11.11 19.66
N TYR A 158 14.82 -11.60 18.50
CA TYR A 158 13.89 -12.16 17.49
C TYR A 158 13.02 -13.29 18.06
N GLU A 159 13.62 -14.11 18.94
CA GLU A 159 12.95 -15.20 19.65
C GLU A 159 11.83 -14.72 20.58
N ASP A 160 12.03 -13.54 21.20
CA ASP A 160 11.11 -12.94 22.17
C ASP A 160 10.04 -12.06 21.51
N MET A 161 10.08 -11.88 20.19
CA MET A 161 9.07 -11.08 19.50
C MET A 161 7.69 -11.75 19.56
N PRO A 162 6.64 -11.00 19.95
CA PRO A 162 5.27 -11.51 19.92
C PRO A 162 4.89 -11.91 18.50
N ILE A 163 4.18 -13.04 18.39
CA ILE A 163 3.70 -13.59 17.11
C ILE A 163 2.24 -13.21 16.96
N GLU A 164 1.91 -12.67 15.80
CA GLU A 164 0.55 -12.44 15.35
C GLU A 164 0.27 -13.38 14.18
N ARG A 165 -0.75 -14.22 14.32
CA ARG A 165 -1.09 -15.26 13.34
C ARG A 165 -2.21 -14.75 12.44
N LEU A 166 -2.06 -14.97 11.15
CA LEU A 166 -3.02 -14.61 10.13
C LEU A 166 -3.34 -15.83 9.26
N GLY A 167 -4.59 -15.92 8.82
CA GLY A 167 -5.05 -16.90 7.86
C GLY A 167 -5.30 -16.23 6.52
N GLY A 168 -4.67 -16.73 5.46
CA GLY A 168 -4.88 -16.28 4.09
C GLY A 168 -5.53 -17.37 3.24
N ALA A 169 -6.35 -16.99 2.27
CA ALA A 169 -7.05 -17.93 1.41
C ALA A 169 -6.87 -17.61 -0.08
N VAL A 170 -6.50 -18.62 -0.86
CA VAL A 170 -6.73 -18.61 -2.31
C VAL A 170 -8.07 -19.28 -2.55
N VAL A 171 -9.10 -18.45 -2.68
CA VAL A 171 -10.48 -18.91 -2.86
C VAL A 171 -10.77 -19.10 -4.34
N TYR A 172 -11.28 -20.28 -4.72
CA TYR A 172 -11.62 -20.58 -6.11
C TYR A 172 -13.02 -21.16 -6.27
N SER A 173 -13.56 -21.08 -7.48
CA SER A 173 -14.79 -21.75 -7.90
C SER A 173 -14.62 -22.37 -9.28
N ARG A 174 -15.39 -23.43 -9.56
CA ARG A 174 -15.56 -24.05 -10.88
C ARG A 174 -16.99 -23.98 -11.39
N GLU A 175 -17.86 -23.27 -10.68
CA GLU A 175 -19.28 -23.20 -11.01
C GLU A 175 -19.46 -22.31 -12.26
N GLY A 176 -19.77 -22.95 -13.39
CA GLY A 176 -19.76 -22.32 -14.72
C GLY A 176 -18.84 -23.02 -15.74
N GLY A 177 -18.03 -24.00 -15.29
CA GLY A 177 -17.15 -24.80 -16.16
C GLY A 177 -15.71 -24.28 -16.21
N ASP A 178 -15.51 -22.98 -16.01
CA ASP A 178 -14.20 -22.35 -15.96
C ASP A 178 -13.71 -22.16 -14.52
N LEU A 179 -12.39 -22.19 -14.34
CA LEU A 179 -11.75 -21.97 -13.05
C LEU A 179 -11.54 -20.47 -12.82
N GLU A 180 -12.13 -19.96 -11.74
CA GLU A 180 -12.01 -18.56 -11.32
C GLU A 180 -11.50 -18.44 -9.89
N LEU A 181 -10.79 -17.36 -9.61
CA LEU A 181 -10.26 -17.01 -8.29
C LEU A 181 -10.98 -15.78 -7.76
N ALA A 182 -11.40 -15.80 -6.49
CA ALA A 182 -11.88 -14.61 -5.80
C ALA A 182 -10.70 -13.84 -5.23
N LEU A 183 -10.58 -12.58 -5.61
CA LEU A 183 -9.56 -11.65 -5.12
C LEU A 183 -10.22 -10.44 -4.47
N VAL A 184 -9.52 -9.86 -3.50
CA VAL A 184 -9.89 -8.57 -2.88
C VAL A 184 -9.00 -7.47 -3.41
N HIS A 185 -9.56 -6.29 -3.60
CA HIS A 185 -8.85 -5.09 -4.05
C HIS A 185 -8.71 -4.14 -2.87
N ASP A 186 -7.48 -3.68 -2.65
CA ASP A 186 -7.20 -2.69 -1.63
C ASP A 186 -7.28 -1.26 -2.15
N VAL A 187 -7.33 -0.34 -1.21
CA VAL A 187 -7.42 1.10 -1.48
C VAL A 187 -6.17 1.67 -2.15
N PHE A 188 -5.07 0.90 -2.14
CA PHE A 188 -3.82 1.22 -2.81
C PHE A 188 -3.86 0.88 -4.30
N GLY A 189 -4.86 0.13 -4.76
CA GLY A 189 -5.01 -0.26 -6.17
C GLY A 189 -4.43 -1.62 -6.50
N TYR A 190 -4.22 -2.47 -5.49
CA TYR A 190 -3.66 -3.79 -5.64
C TYR A 190 -4.72 -4.86 -5.40
N TRP A 191 -4.76 -5.85 -6.27
CA TRP A 191 -5.48 -7.11 -6.04
C TRP A 191 -4.63 -8.03 -5.18
N THR A 192 -5.25 -8.66 -4.20
CA THR A 192 -4.59 -9.54 -3.24
C THR A 192 -5.54 -10.65 -2.77
N LEU A 193 -5.01 -11.53 -1.92
CA LEU A 193 -5.73 -12.65 -1.33
C LEU A 193 -6.49 -12.19 -0.08
N SER A 194 -7.63 -12.83 0.17
CA SER A 194 -8.35 -12.67 1.44
C SER A 194 -7.42 -13.10 2.59
N LYS A 195 -7.28 -12.25 3.60
CA LYS A 195 -6.41 -12.52 4.76
C LYS A 195 -6.90 -11.78 5.99
N GLY A 196 -6.91 -12.46 7.12
CA GLY A 196 -7.32 -11.83 8.38
C GLY A 196 -6.65 -12.43 9.61
N HIS A 197 -6.96 -11.84 10.76
CA HIS A 197 -6.35 -12.21 12.04
C HIS A 197 -6.99 -13.49 12.58
N ILE A 198 -6.15 -14.37 13.15
CA ILE A 198 -6.63 -15.56 13.84
C ILE A 198 -6.79 -15.23 15.31
N GLU A 199 -7.99 -15.45 15.85
CA GLU A 199 -8.30 -15.13 17.25
C GLU A 199 -7.53 -16.02 18.23
N GLU A 200 -7.37 -15.55 19.46
CA GLU A 200 -6.65 -16.31 20.49
C GLU A 200 -7.42 -17.60 20.84
N GLY A 201 -6.77 -18.75 20.65
CA GLY A 201 -7.39 -20.07 20.85
C GLY A 201 -8.16 -20.59 19.63
N GLU A 202 -8.24 -19.82 18.53
CA GLU A 202 -8.83 -20.25 17.27
C GLU A 202 -7.85 -21.11 16.46
N ASP A 203 -8.37 -22.16 15.82
CA ASP A 203 -7.60 -22.96 14.86
C ASP A 203 -7.39 -22.18 13.55
N LEU A 204 -6.22 -22.33 12.91
CA LEU A 204 -5.86 -21.59 11.70
C LEU A 204 -6.87 -21.78 10.56
N GLN A 205 -7.34 -23.01 10.33
CA GLN A 205 -8.26 -23.30 9.24
C GLN A 205 -9.64 -22.71 9.53
N THR A 206 -10.09 -22.85 10.78
CA THR A 206 -11.38 -22.29 11.23
C THR A 206 -11.40 -20.77 11.10
N GLY A 207 -10.35 -20.09 11.58
CA GLY A 207 -10.23 -18.64 11.46
C GLY A 207 -10.10 -18.18 10.01
N THR A 208 -9.35 -18.90 9.17
CA THR A 208 -9.27 -18.57 7.73
C THR A 208 -10.64 -18.65 7.05
N ILE A 209 -11.46 -19.68 7.35
CA ILE A 209 -12.82 -19.80 6.78
C ILE A 209 -13.72 -18.68 7.28
N ARG A 210 -13.60 -18.30 8.56
CA ARG A 210 -14.31 -17.15 9.13
C ARG A 210 -13.95 -15.86 8.40
N GLU A 211 -12.67 -15.60 8.17
CA GLU A 211 -12.20 -14.42 7.43
C GLU A 211 -12.70 -14.41 5.98
N VAL A 212 -12.67 -15.54 5.28
CA VAL A 212 -13.27 -15.65 3.93
C VAL A 212 -14.75 -15.32 3.94
N LYS A 213 -15.48 -15.75 4.97
CA LYS A 213 -16.90 -15.44 5.13
C LYS A 213 -17.14 -13.97 5.44
N GLU A 214 -16.34 -13.35 6.29
CA GLU A 214 -16.44 -11.93 6.63
C GLU A 214 -16.05 -11.02 5.46
N GLU A 215 -14.93 -11.30 4.78
CA GLU A 215 -14.41 -10.46 3.70
C GLU A 215 -15.12 -10.67 2.36
N LEU A 216 -15.49 -11.91 2.03
CA LEU A 216 -16.02 -12.24 0.70
C LEU A 216 -17.51 -12.63 0.72
N ASN A 217 -18.10 -12.83 1.91
CA ASN A 217 -19.45 -13.34 2.08
C ASN A 217 -19.66 -14.71 1.38
N LEU A 218 -18.65 -15.57 1.48
CA LEU A 218 -18.64 -16.92 0.90
C LEU A 218 -18.59 -18.00 1.98
N GLU A 219 -19.40 -19.04 1.78
CA GLU A 219 -19.21 -20.32 2.46
C GLU A 219 -18.16 -21.12 1.67
N ALA A 220 -17.09 -21.55 2.35
CA ALA A 220 -15.96 -22.18 1.68
C ALA A 220 -15.35 -23.30 2.52
N VAL A 221 -14.58 -24.18 1.87
CA VAL A 221 -13.93 -25.34 2.49
C VAL A 221 -12.45 -25.32 2.11
N ILE A 222 -11.57 -25.49 3.11
CA ILE A 222 -10.14 -25.63 2.89
C ILE A 222 -9.85 -27.04 2.35
N GLU A 223 -9.12 -27.10 1.24
CA GLU A 223 -8.70 -28.35 0.59
C GLU A 223 -7.25 -28.71 0.90
N GLY A 224 -6.42 -27.72 1.22
CA GLY A 224 -5.02 -27.94 1.54
C GLY A 224 -4.23 -26.68 1.89
N GLU A 225 -3.02 -26.88 2.37
CA GLU A 225 -2.11 -25.80 2.72
C GLU A 225 -1.19 -25.43 1.53
N LEU A 226 -1.13 -24.13 1.23
CA LEU A 226 -0.26 -23.56 0.19
C LEU A 226 1.09 -23.14 0.77
N GLY A 227 1.15 -22.84 2.06
CA GLY A 227 2.38 -22.58 2.78
C GLY A 227 2.24 -21.37 3.70
N GLN A 228 3.37 -20.84 4.15
CA GLN A 228 3.38 -19.71 5.07
C GLN A 228 4.41 -18.67 4.66
N ASN A 229 4.15 -17.41 4.99
CA ASN A 229 5.16 -16.35 5.00
C ASN A 229 5.27 -15.75 6.40
N GLU A 230 6.45 -15.22 6.72
CA GLU A 230 6.67 -14.47 7.95
C GLU A 230 7.36 -13.15 7.63
N TYR A 231 6.84 -12.07 8.18
CA TYR A 231 7.49 -10.77 8.14
C TYR A 231 7.39 -10.08 9.49
N ILE A 232 8.42 -9.30 9.82
CA ILE A 232 8.38 -8.45 11.02
C ILE A 232 7.52 -7.25 10.68
N ALA A 233 6.56 -6.87 11.50
CA ALA A 233 5.83 -5.61 11.40
C ALA A 233 6.11 -4.73 12.62
N THR A 234 5.82 -3.43 12.54
CA THR A 234 5.91 -2.53 13.69
C THR A 234 4.51 -2.06 14.08
N HIS A 235 4.04 -2.45 15.25
CA HIS A 235 2.77 -2.01 15.82
C HIS A 235 2.99 -0.76 16.69
N PRO A 236 2.10 0.25 16.65
CA PRO A 236 2.25 1.47 17.44
C PRO A 236 2.42 1.23 18.95
N GLU A 237 1.58 0.36 19.52
CA GLU A 237 1.61 0.03 20.96
C GLU A 237 2.53 -1.15 21.33
N LYS A 238 2.45 -2.26 20.57
CA LYS A 238 3.16 -3.51 20.87
C LYS A 238 4.61 -3.53 20.40
N GLY A 239 5.07 -2.51 19.69
CA GLY A 239 6.42 -2.47 19.12
C GLY A 239 6.59 -3.45 17.95
N LYS A 240 7.79 -4.03 17.81
CA LYS A 240 8.07 -5.00 16.74
C LYS A 240 7.39 -6.33 17.04
N LEU A 241 6.65 -6.86 16.07
CA LEU A 241 5.99 -8.17 16.14
C LEU A 241 6.26 -8.98 14.87
N ARG A 242 6.12 -10.29 14.96
CA ARG A 242 6.22 -11.21 13.81
C ARG A 242 4.82 -11.54 13.32
N LYS A 243 4.49 -11.13 12.10
CA LYS A 243 3.27 -11.57 11.41
C LYS A 243 3.57 -12.85 10.66
N GLN A 244 2.85 -13.92 10.98
CA GLN A 244 2.89 -15.20 10.30
C GLN A 244 1.57 -15.39 9.57
N VAL A 245 1.60 -15.44 8.23
CA VAL A 245 0.41 -15.71 7.43
C VAL A 245 0.50 -17.12 6.87
N ASN A 246 -0.48 -17.96 7.19
CA ASN A 246 -0.62 -19.29 6.60
C ASN A 246 -1.68 -19.22 5.50
N TYR A 247 -1.31 -19.61 4.28
CA TYR A 247 -2.18 -19.59 3.11
C TYR A 247 -2.75 -20.97 2.82
N PHE A 248 -4.06 -21.02 2.55
CA PHE A 248 -4.81 -22.23 2.28
C PHE A 248 -5.49 -22.19 0.91
N LEU A 249 -5.49 -23.32 0.21
CA LEU A 249 -6.32 -23.52 -0.97
C LEU A 249 -7.75 -23.76 -0.49
N THR A 250 -8.68 -22.93 -0.96
CA THR A 250 -10.03 -22.87 -0.42
C THR A 250 -11.05 -22.90 -1.54
N GLN A 251 -11.97 -23.87 -1.53
CA GLN A 251 -13.03 -23.98 -2.52
C GLN A 251 -14.30 -23.29 -2.01
N ALA A 252 -14.84 -22.36 -2.79
CA ALA A 252 -16.17 -21.81 -2.53
C ALA A 252 -17.24 -22.88 -2.79
N GLN A 253 -18.18 -23.06 -1.84
CA GLN A 253 -19.26 -24.06 -1.98
C GLN A 253 -20.29 -23.66 -3.05
N SER A 254 -20.40 -22.36 -3.32
CA SER A 254 -21.26 -21.80 -4.37
C SER A 254 -20.69 -20.48 -4.87
N LYS A 255 -20.68 -20.26 -6.18
CA LYS A 255 -20.38 -18.98 -6.81
C LYS A 255 -21.54 -18.03 -6.56
N LYS A 256 -21.27 -17.02 -5.74
CA LYS A 256 -22.17 -15.89 -5.48
C LYS A 256 -21.41 -14.59 -5.76
N ASP A 257 -22.17 -13.51 -5.93
CA ASP A 257 -21.58 -12.18 -5.98
C ASP A 257 -20.81 -11.91 -4.69
N LEU A 258 -19.55 -11.51 -4.84
CA LEU A 258 -18.69 -11.17 -3.72
C LEU A 258 -19.19 -9.86 -3.13
N LYS A 259 -19.38 -9.85 -1.81
CA LYS A 259 -19.72 -8.63 -1.08
C LYS A 259 -18.64 -8.40 -0.04
N LEU A 260 -17.88 -7.35 -0.28
CA LEU A 260 -16.86 -6.90 0.64
C LEU A 260 -17.51 -6.22 1.84
N GLU A 261 -17.33 -6.75 3.05
CA GLU A 261 -17.61 -5.97 4.25
C GLU A 261 -16.57 -4.85 4.40
N ALA A 262 -17.01 -3.63 4.70
CA ALA A 262 -16.18 -2.43 4.71
C ALA A 262 -15.23 -2.35 5.93
N LYS A 263 -14.36 -3.35 6.10
CA LYS A 263 -13.29 -3.38 7.09
C LYS A 263 -11.94 -3.58 6.40
N GLY A 264 -10.88 -3.01 6.97
CA GLY A 264 -9.50 -3.41 6.64
C GLY A 264 -8.89 -2.82 5.36
N GLY A 265 -9.27 -1.61 4.93
CA GLY A 265 -8.60 -0.95 3.80
C GLY A 265 -8.81 -1.64 2.44
N LEU A 266 -9.85 -2.47 2.34
CA LEU A 266 -10.32 -3.09 1.11
C LEU A 266 -11.48 -2.25 0.53
N ASP A 267 -11.61 -2.20 -0.79
CA ASP A 267 -12.69 -1.46 -1.47
C ASP A 267 -13.47 -2.24 -2.53
N LYS A 268 -12.96 -3.39 -3.02
CA LYS A 268 -13.70 -4.30 -3.91
C LYS A 268 -13.34 -5.76 -3.67
N ALA A 269 -14.20 -6.65 -4.17
CA ALA A 269 -13.93 -8.08 -4.30
C ALA A 269 -14.53 -8.57 -5.62
N GLU A 270 -13.75 -9.27 -6.45
CA GLU A 270 -14.19 -9.75 -7.77
C GLU A 270 -13.66 -11.16 -8.06
N TRP A 271 -14.41 -11.89 -8.91
CA TRP A 271 -13.98 -13.17 -9.48
C TRP A 271 -13.17 -12.91 -10.75
N PHE A 272 -12.02 -13.58 -10.88
CA PHE A 272 -11.15 -13.46 -12.04
C PHE A 272 -10.89 -14.82 -12.68
N ALA A 273 -11.00 -14.90 -14.00
CA ALA A 273 -10.51 -16.04 -14.75
C ALA A 273 -8.97 -16.09 -14.70
N LEU A 274 -8.39 -17.28 -14.82
CA LEU A 274 -6.94 -17.44 -14.80
C LEU A 274 -6.21 -16.64 -15.89
N THR A 275 -6.87 -16.32 -17.00
CA THR A 275 -6.33 -15.52 -18.10
C THR A 275 -6.22 -14.04 -17.76
N GLU A 276 -6.97 -13.54 -16.79
CA GLU A 276 -7.00 -12.13 -16.39
C GLU A 276 -5.94 -11.81 -15.31
N ILE A 277 -5.57 -12.82 -14.52
CA ILE A 277 -4.61 -12.68 -13.40
C ILE A 277 -3.28 -11.98 -13.80
N PRO A 278 -2.64 -12.28 -14.95
CA PRO A 278 -1.38 -11.64 -15.32
C PRO A 278 -1.46 -10.13 -15.54
N ASP A 279 -2.64 -9.60 -15.86
CA ASP A 279 -2.86 -8.17 -16.09
C ASP A 279 -3.20 -7.41 -14.80
N LEU A 280 -3.42 -8.13 -13.70
CA LEU A 280 -3.74 -7.54 -12.41
C LEU A 280 -2.49 -7.00 -11.73
N ARG A 281 -2.65 -5.82 -11.11
CA ARG A 281 -1.64 -5.26 -10.23
C ARG A 281 -1.70 -5.96 -8.87
N MET A 282 -0.74 -6.83 -8.57
CA MET A 282 -0.71 -7.62 -7.34
C MET A 282 0.57 -7.40 -6.54
N TYR A 283 0.55 -7.77 -5.25
CA TYR A 283 1.76 -7.76 -4.43
C TYR A 283 2.66 -8.96 -4.74
N ASP A 284 3.97 -8.75 -4.73
CA ASP A 284 4.95 -9.78 -5.09
C ASP A 284 4.94 -10.97 -4.10
N ASP A 285 4.51 -10.74 -2.86
CA ASP A 285 4.48 -11.74 -1.79
C ASP A 285 3.31 -12.74 -1.91
N VAL A 286 2.24 -12.39 -2.63
CA VAL A 286 1.07 -13.29 -2.84
C VAL A 286 1.21 -14.17 -4.08
N LEU A 287 2.03 -13.76 -5.06
CA LEU A 287 2.22 -14.47 -6.33
C LEU A 287 2.69 -15.93 -6.17
N PRO A 288 3.60 -16.28 -5.24
CA PRO A 288 4.01 -17.67 -5.04
C PRO A 288 2.85 -18.58 -4.64
N PHE A 289 1.94 -18.11 -3.79
CA PHE A 289 0.79 -18.87 -3.29
C PHE A 289 -0.26 -19.06 -4.39
N LEU A 290 -0.54 -18.01 -5.17
CA LEU A 290 -1.41 -18.08 -6.34
C LEU A 290 -0.88 -19.08 -7.38
N THR A 291 0.42 -19.00 -7.69
CA THR A 291 1.05 -19.92 -8.64
C THR A 291 0.94 -21.37 -8.18
N LYS A 292 1.18 -21.62 -6.88
CA LYS A 292 1.06 -22.95 -6.29
C LYS A 292 -0.38 -23.47 -6.34
N ALA A 293 -1.35 -22.63 -6.00
CA ALA A 293 -2.78 -22.97 -6.08
C ALA A 293 -3.20 -23.33 -7.51
N ILE A 294 -2.86 -22.50 -8.49
CA ILE A 294 -3.17 -22.74 -9.91
C ILE A 294 -2.56 -24.07 -10.39
N ASN A 295 -1.34 -24.38 -9.98
CA ASN A 295 -0.69 -25.64 -10.35
C ASN A 295 -1.33 -26.87 -9.70
N GLN A 296 -1.90 -26.74 -8.49
CA GLN A 296 -2.66 -27.82 -7.84
C GLN A 296 -4.03 -28.01 -8.52
N LEU A 297 -4.69 -26.92 -8.92
CA LEU A 297 -6.01 -26.96 -9.53
C LEU A 297 -6.01 -27.42 -11.00
N LYS A 298 -4.85 -27.39 -11.68
CA LYS A 298 -4.70 -27.92 -13.05
C LYS A 298 -4.43 -29.42 -13.13
N GLN A 299 -4.15 -30.07 -11.99
CA GLN A 299 -3.96 -31.52 -11.88
C GLN A 299 -5.30 -32.22 -11.68
#